data_AF-A0A843CH34-F1
#
_entry.id   AF-A0A843CH34-F1
#
_cell.length_a   1.000
_cell.length_b   1.000
_cell.length_c   1.000
_cell.angle_alpha   90.00
_cell.angle_beta   90.00
_cell.angle_gamma   90.00
#
_symmetry.space_group_name_H-M   'P 1'
#
loop_
_entity.id
_entity.type
_entity.pdbx_description
1 polymer ?
#
loop_
_entity_poly.entity_id
_entity_poly.type
_entity_poly.pdbx_seq_one_letter_code
_entity_poly.pdbx_strand_id
1 'polypeptide(L)'
;MSASIDPDMIPYLEEACYYLRKKGLSFPELSKALEISVSQATQLFEDYASKIAAGAVDESEVDRNLWEDIHSDSMGNEKITFVRDDGFYHCRRSDLELMESSALMSIFESSKKFLDFDMYKKYLHTKPPVGYDPMAMQRQIKRSIELIDEILKQRWEREAPKNSEIKDNSQTE
;
A
#
# COMPACT_ATOMS: atom_id res chain seq x y z
N MET A 1 -21.64 13.20 19.09
CA MET A 1 -22.48 13.67 17.96
C MET A 1 -22.16 12.75 16.79
N SER A 2 -23.04 11.81 16.44
CA SER A 2 -22.84 10.99 15.24
C SER A 2 -23.17 11.86 14.03
N ALA A 3 -22.20 12.09 13.14
CA ALA A 3 -22.47 12.72 11.86
C ALA A 3 -23.48 11.86 11.08
N SER A 4 -24.47 12.49 10.46
CA SER A 4 -25.37 11.81 9.53
C SER A 4 -24.55 11.36 8.31
N ILE A 5 -24.63 10.07 7.97
CA ILE A 5 -24.01 9.53 6.76
C ILE A 5 -24.73 10.11 5.54
N ASP A 6 -23.96 10.55 4.54
CA ASP A 6 -24.49 10.95 3.24
C ASP A 6 -25.24 9.75 2.61
N PRO A 7 -26.53 9.88 2.27
CA PRO A 7 -27.30 8.80 1.65
C PRO A 7 -26.64 8.17 0.43
N ASP A 8 -25.90 8.95 -0.36
CA ASP A 8 -25.23 8.46 -1.57
C ASP A 8 -24.01 7.58 -1.25
N MET A 9 -23.46 7.70 -0.03
CA MET A 9 -22.33 6.90 0.44
C MET A 9 -22.76 5.56 1.07
N ILE A 10 -24.04 5.40 1.40
CA ILE A 10 -24.55 4.20 2.09
C ILE A 10 -24.19 2.90 1.36
N PRO A 11 -24.41 2.76 0.03
CA PRO A 11 -24.11 1.50 -0.66
C PRO A 11 -22.63 1.12 -0.56
N TYR A 12 -21.73 2.11 -0.69
CA TYR A 12 -20.29 1.88 -0.58
C TYR A 12 -19.87 1.53 0.85
N LEU A 13 -20.47 2.17 1.86
CA LEU A 13 -20.16 1.89 3.26
C LEU A 13 -20.68 0.52 3.71
N GLU A 14 -21.85 0.11 3.25
CA GLU A 14 -22.38 -1.24 3.43
C GLU A 14 -21.44 -2.30 2.83
N GLU A 15 -21.04 -2.10 1.56
CA GLU A 15 -20.12 -2.99 0.85
C GLU A 15 -18.75 -3.07 1.54
N ALA A 16 -18.18 -1.92 1.91
CA ALA A 16 -16.93 -1.83 2.65
C ALA A 16 -17.00 -2.55 3.99
N CYS A 17 -18.06 -2.30 4.78
CA CYS A 17 -18.26 -2.96 6.07
C CYS A 17 -18.35 -4.48 5.90
N TYR A 18 -19.05 -4.96 4.86
CA TYR A 18 -19.18 -6.38 4.57
C TYR A 18 -17.84 -7.07 4.27
N TYR A 19 -17.13 -6.61 3.24
CA TYR A 19 -15.92 -7.28 2.78
C TYR A 19 -14.76 -7.13 3.77
N LEU A 20 -14.59 -5.96 4.38
CA LEU A 20 -13.53 -5.76 5.37
C LEU A 20 -13.79 -6.57 6.66
N ARG A 21 -15.07 -6.74 7.06
CA ARG A 21 -15.42 -7.63 8.18
C ARG A 21 -15.08 -9.09 7.87
N LYS A 22 -15.37 -9.53 6.64
CA LYS A 22 -15.05 -10.87 6.13
C LYS A 22 -13.54 -11.12 6.04
N LYS A 23 -12.74 -10.10 5.70
CA LYS A 23 -11.27 -10.13 5.74
C LYS A 23 -10.73 -10.38 7.15
N GLY A 24 -11.48 -10.00 8.18
CA GLY A 24 -11.15 -10.26 9.58
C GLY A 24 -11.07 -9.03 10.48
N LEU A 25 -11.37 -7.83 9.96
CA LEU A 25 -11.43 -6.64 10.80
C LEU A 25 -12.55 -6.75 11.83
N SER A 26 -12.31 -6.23 13.04
CA SER A 26 -13.32 -6.04 14.06
C SER A 26 -14.17 -4.79 13.80
N PHE A 27 -15.37 -4.71 14.36
CA PHE A 27 -16.22 -3.50 14.23
C PHE A 27 -15.56 -2.21 14.75
N PRO A 28 -14.77 -2.23 15.84
CA PRO A 28 -13.97 -1.06 16.22
C PRO A 28 -12.94 -0.65 15.17
N GLU A 29 -12.29 -1.60 14.48
CA GLU A 29 -11.35 -1.30 13.41
C GLU A 29 -12.07 -0.72 12.18
N LEU A 30 -13.23 -1.26 11.82
CA LEU A 30 -14.08 -0.71 10.74
C LEU A 30 -14.57 0.70 11.05
N SER A 31 -15.04 0.92 12.27
CA SER A 31 -15.47 2.23 12.77
C SER A 31 -14.36 3.26 12.65
N LYS A 32 -13.12 2.88 13.00
CA LYS A 32 -11.95 3.75 12.85
C LYS A 32 -11.59 3.98 11.38
N ALA A 33 -11.59 2.93 10.55
CA ALA A 33 -11.16 3.01 9.15
C ALA A 33 -12.13 3.81 8.26
N LEU A 34 -13.44 3.72 8.54
CA LEU A 34 -14.50 4.36 7.77
C LEU A 34 -15.05 5.63 8.44
N GLU A 35 -14.49 6.02 9.59
CA GLU A 35 -14.89 7.20 10.38
C GLU A 35 -16.38 7.24 10.76
N ILE A 36 -16.98 6.06 10.98
CA ILE A 36 -18.37 5.87 11.42
C ILE A 36 -18.43 5.34 12.85
N SER A 37 -19.59 5.34 13.49
CA SER A 37 -19.75 4.69 14.80
C SER A 37 -19.70 3.16 14.68
N VAL A 38 -19.33 2.47 15.76
CA VAL A 38 -19.38 1.00 15.84
C VAL A 38 -20.79 0.47 15.56
N SER A 39 -21.83 1.15 16.07
CA SER A 39 -23.21 0.75 15.81
C SER A 39 -23.60 0.91 14.33
N GLN A 40 -23.12 1.96 13.66
CA GLN A 40 -23.30 2.13 12.22
C GLN A 40 -22.58 1.03 11.44
N ALA A 41 -21.33 0.71 11.79
CA ALA A 41 -20.57 -0.34 11.13
C ALA A 41 -21.26 -1.72 11.25
N THR A 42 -21.82 -2.04 12.42
CA THR A 42 -22.60 -3.26 12.62
C THR A 42 -23.86 -3.27 11.76
N GLN A 43 -24.63 -2.18 11.77
CA GLN A 43 -25.87 -2.09 10.99
C GLN A 43 -25.60 -2.23 9.48
N LEU A 44 -24.64 -1.48 8.96
CA LEU A 44 -24.27 -1.49 7.54
C LEU A 44 -23.77 -2.87 7.08
N PHE A 45 -23.05 -3.58 7.94
CA PHE A 45 -22.66 -4.97 7.69
C PHE A 45 -23.88 -5.89 7.59
N GLU A 46 -24.82 -5.79 8.53
CA GLU A 46 -26.03 -6.61 8.58
C GLU A 46 -26.95 -6.33 7.38
N ASP A 47 -27.06 -5.07 6.97
CA ASP A 47 -27.86 -4.63 5.82
C ASP A 47 -27.31 -5.25 4.52
N TYR A 48 -26.00 -5.16 4.29
CA TYR A 48 -25.39 -5.77 3.10
C TYR A 48 -25.47 -7.30 3.14
N ALA A 49 -25.20 -7.92 4.29
CA ALA A 49 -25.30 -9.38 4.46
C ALA A 49 -26.72 -9.88 4.17
N SER A 50 -27.74 -9.12 4.56
CA SER A 50 -29.14 -9.43 4.28
C SER A 50 -29.47 -9.31 2.77
N LYS A 51 -28.89 -8.32 2.07
CA LYS A 51 -29.01 -8.19 0.61
C LYS A 51 -28.41 -9.39 -0.13
N ILE A 52 -27.24 -9.86 0.31
CA ILE A 52 -26.62 -11.09 -0.21
C ILE A 52 -27.52 -12.31 0.06
N ALA A 53 -28.01 -12.47 1.29
CA ALA A 53 -28.86 -13.61 1.65
C ALA A 53 -30.20 -13.63 0.90
N ALA A 54 -30.75 -12.45 0.57
CA ALA A 54 -31.95 -12.30 -0.23
C ALA A 54 -31.71 -12.48 -1.73
N GLY A 55 -30.45 -12.61 -2.19
CA GLY A 55 -30.09 -12.67 -3.60
C GLY A 55 -30.30 -11.35 -4.35
N ALA A 56 -30.35 -10.22 -3.62
CA ALA A 56 -30.49 -8.88 -4.23
C ALA A 56 -29.16 -8.37 -4.78
N VAL A 57 -28.04 -8.86 -4.24
CA VAL A 57 -26.67 -8.58 -4.65
C VAL A 57 -25.89 -9.89 -4.58
N ASP A 58 -24.94 -10.09 -5.49
CA ASP A 58 -24.04 -11.25 -5.49
C ASP A 58 -22.71 -10.91 -4.81
N GLU A 59 -22.10 -11.90 -4.16
CA GLU A 59 -20.74 -11.75 -3.63
C GLU A 59 -19.74 -11.73 -4.79
N SER A 60 -18.94 -10.67 -4.85
CA SER A 60 -18.07 -10.33 -5.98
C SER A 60 -16.62 -10.35 -5.54
N GLU A 61 -15.83 -11.16 -6.23
CA GLU A 61 -14.38 -11.20 -6.02
C GLU A 61 -13.72 -9.86 -6.37
N VAL A 62 -14.28 -9.13 -7.35
CA VAL A 62 -13.77 -7.81 -7.74
C VAL A 62 -13.92 -6.81 -6.60
N ASP A 63 -15.11 -6.76 -5.99
CA ASP A 63 -15.39 -5.80 -4.90
C ASP A 63 -14.64 -6.18 -3.64
N ARG A 64 -14.55 -7.48 -3.34
CA ARG A 64 -13.68 -7.98 -2.26
C ARG A 64 -12.24 -7.50 -2.45
N ASN A 65 -11.66 -7.73 -3.62
CA ASN A 65 -10.28 -7.35 -3.90
C ASN A 65 -10.10 -5.82 -3.85
N LEU A 66 -11.08 -5.04 -4.32
CA LEU A 66 -11.06 -3.58 -4.24
C LEU A 66 -10.97 -3.08 -2.79
N TRP A 67 -11.86 -3.53 -1.91
CA TRP A 67 -11.86 -3.10 -0.51
C TRP A 67 -10.62 -3.59 0.24
N GLU A 68 -10.16 -4.80 -0.07
CA GLU A 68 -8.92 -5.31 0.47
C GLU A 68 -7.70 -4.49 0.05
N ASP A 69 -7.65 -4.05 -1.21
CA ASP A 69 -6.61 -3.17 -1.77
C ASP A 69 -6.65 -1.82 -1.07
N ILE A 70 -7.82 -1.16 -1.03
CA ILE A 70 -8.00 0.15 -0.39
C ILE A 70 -7.54 0.13 1.06
N HIS A 71 -7.96 -0.87 1.84
CA HIS A 71 -7.55 -1.01 3.22
C HIS A 71 -6.04 -1.27 3.36
N SER A 72 -5.45 -2.09 2.49
CA SER A 72 -4.02 -2.38 2.57
C SER A 72 -3.19 -1.13 2.26
N ASP A 73 -3.60 -0.37 1.24
CA ASP A 73 -2.96 0.88 0.87
C ASP A 73 -3.10 1.93 1.99
N SER A 74 -4.27 2.04 2.64
CA SER A 74 -4.45 2.96 3.78
C SER A 74 -3.58 2.62 4.99
N MET A 75 -3.19 1.35 5.14
CA MET A 75 -2.26 0.89 6.17
C MET A 75 -0.79 1.02 5.76
N GLY A 76 -0.51 1.65 4.61
CA GLY A 76 0.83 1.81 4.07
C GLY A 76 1.39 0.55 3.41
N ASN A 77 0.61 -0.52 3.31
CA ASN A 77 1.00 -1.75 2.61
C ASN A 77 0.62 -1.68 1.13
N GLU A 78 1.12 -0.65 0.47
CA GLU A 78 0.76 -0.30 -0.90
C GLU A 78 1.19 -1.39 -1.90
N LYS A 79 0.43 -1.52 -2.99
CA LYS A 79 0.82 -2.33 -4.15
C LYS A 79 1.98 -1.66 -4.89
N ILE A 80 3.11 -2.36 -4.99
CA ILE A 80 4.32 -1.88 -5.67
C ILE A 80 4.46 -2.59 -7.01
N THR A 81 4.62 -1.80 -8.08
CA THR A 81 4.97 -2.29 -9.41
C THR A 81 6.47 -2.13 -9.66
N PHE A 82 7.14 -3.19 -10.10
CA PHE A 82 8.57 -3.17 -10.43
C PHE A 82 8.87 -3.99 -11.69
N VAL A 83 10.07 -3.84 -12.24
CA VAL A 83 10.53 -4.57 -13.43
C VAL A 83 11.50 -5.67 -13.04
N ARG A 84 11.37 -6.83 -13.69
CA ARG A 84 12.38 -7.89 -13.77
C ARG A 84 12.74 -8.14 -15.23
N ASP A 85 13.72 -9.00 -15.47
CA ASP A 85 14.22 -9.30 -16.82
C ASP A 85 13.14 -9.76 -17.81
N ASP A 86 12.06 -10.38 -17.33
CA ASP A 86 10.99 -10.95 -18.14
C ASP A 86 9.65 -10.18 -18.09
N GLY A 87 9.58 -9.05 -17.37
CA GLY A 87 8.40 -8.19 -17.42
C GLY A 87 8.12 -7.36 -16.17
N PHE A 88 6.85 -6.93 -16.07
CA PHE A 88 6.33 -6.16 -14.95
C PHE A 88 5.71 -7.07 -13.90
N TYR A 89 5.99 -6.78 -12.65
CA TYR A 89 5.52 -7.54 -11.51
C TYR A 89 4.90 -6.63 -10.47
N HIS A 90 4.01 -7.20 -9.67
CA HIS A 90 3.38 -6.53 -8.54
C HIS A 90 3.53 -7.36 -7.28
N CYS A 91 3.83 -6.72 -6.16
CA CYS A 91 3.65 -7.30 -4.84
C CYS A 91 3.27 -6.22 -3.84
N ARG A 92 3.03 -6.60 -2.58
CA ARG A 92 2.84 -5.63 -1.51
C ARG A 92 4.18 -5.09 -1.03
N ARG A 93 4.16 -3.88 -0.45
CA ARG A 93 5.32 -3.32 0.26
C ARG A 93 5.87 -4.31 1.29
N SER A 94 5.01 -4.95 2.08
CA SER A 94 5.40 -5.96 3.07
C SER A 94 6.16 -7.14 2.44
N ASP A 95 5.79 -7.54 1.22
CA ASP A 95 6.47 -8.64 0.54
C ASP A 95 7.88 -8.20 0.13
N LEU A 96 8.08 -6.98 -0.35
CA LEU A 96 9.41 -6.42 -0.63
C LEU A 96 10.26 -6.36 0.64
N GLU A 97 9.68 -5.92 1.76
CA GLU A 97 10.40 -5.82 3.04
C GLU A 97 10.90 -7.19 3.55
N LEU A 98 10.25 -8.28 3.14
CA LEU A 98 10.65 -9.66 3.45
C LEU A 98 11.62 -10.28 2.43
N MET A 99 11.83 -9.68 1.26
CA MET A 99 12.74 -10.23 0.25
C MET A 99 14.20 -10.12 0.68
N GLU A 100 15.02 -11.09 0.27
CA GLU A 100 16.47 -11.05 0.47
C GLU A 100 17.11 -9.83 -0.22
N SER A 101 18.16 -9.27 0.38
CA SER A 101 18.83 -8.06 -0.13
C SER A 101 19.37 -8.25 -1.56
N SER A 102 19.78 -9.46 -1.94
CA SER A 102 20.22 -9.80 -3.29
C SER A 102 19.07 -9.74 -4.31
N ALA A 103 17.89 -10.23 -3.95
CA ALA A 103 16.69 -10.14 -4.79
C ALA A 103 16.23 -8.70 -4.95
N LEU A 104 16.26 -7.91 -3.87
CA LEU A 104 15.97 -6.48 -3.92
C LEU A 104 16.93 -5.74 -4.84
N MET A 105 18.23 -6.02 -4.77
CA MET A 105 19.22 -5.40 -5.66
C MET A 105 18.98 -5.75 -7.13
N SER A 106 18.65 -7.01 -7.44
CA SER A 106 18.31 -7.43 -8.81
C SER A 106 17.09 -6.67 -9.36
N ILE A 107 16.05 -6.49 -8.55
CA ILE A 107 14.86 -5.70 -8.92
C ILE A 107 15.24 -4.23 -9.11
N PHE A 108 16.06 -3.67 -8.22
CA PHE A 108 16.54 -2.29 -8.30
C PHE A 108 17.27 -2.04 -9.62
N GLU A 109 18.22 -2.90 -9.97
CA GLU A 109 19.00 -2.81 -11.21
C GLU A 109 18.12 -2.91 -12.45
N SER A 110 17.22 -3.89 -12.49
CA SER A 110 16.29 -4.12 -13.60
C SER A 110 15.36 -2.91 -13.80
N SER A 111 14.78 -2.41 -12.71
CA SER A 111 13.88 -1.25 -12.71
C SER A 111 14.61 0.03 -13.12
N LYS A 112 15.84 0.24 -12.63
CA LYS A 112 16.65 1.38 -13.02
C LYS A 112 17.02 1.34 -14.50
N LYS A 113 17.44 0.18 -14.99
CA LYS A 113 17.75 -0.06 -16.41
C LYS A 113 16.54 0.26 -17.30
N PHE A 114 15.35 -0.19 -16.91
CA PHE A 114 14.11 0.13 -17.63
C PHE A 114 13.89 1.65 -17.75
N LEU A 115 14.03 2.40 -16.66
CA LEU A 115 13.87 3.86 -16.69
C LEU A 115 14.99 4.57 -17.46
N ASP A 116 16.21 4.05 -17.44
CA ASP A 116 17.35 4.62 -18.16
C ASP A 116 17.19 4.52 -19.69
N PHE A 117 16.45 3.51 -20.18
CA PHE A 117 16.12 3.37 -21.60
C PHE A 117 14.90 4.19 -22.04
N ASP A 118 14.17 4.82 -21.12
CA ASP A 118 13.01 5.64 -21.47
C ASP A 118 13.44 7.04 -21.94
N MET A 119 13.21 7.33 -23.23
CA MET A 119 13.45 8.65 -23.81
C MET A 119 12.64 9.78 -23.16
N TYR A 120 11.53 9.45 -22.51
CA TYR A 120 10.64 10.37 -21.81
C TYR A 120 10.98 10.51 -20.32
N LYS A 121 12.06 9.88 -19.82
CA LYS A 121 12.48 9.94 -18.41
C LYS A 121 12.51 11.37 -17.84
N LYS A 122 12.87 12.37 -18.64
CA LYS A 122 12.86 13.80 -18.23
C LYS A 122 11.51 14.32 -17.74
N TYR A 123 10.40 13.69 -18.15
CA TYR A 123 9.03 14.04 -17.74
C TYR A 123 8.58 13.32 -16.46
N LEU A 124 9.41 12.46 -15.86
CA LEU A 124 9.09 11.78 -14.61
C LEU A 124 8.76 12.72 -13.45
N HIS A 125 9.23 13.97 -13.49
CA HIS A 125 9.01 14.95 -12.43
C HIS A 125 7.99 16.01 -12.79
N THR A 126 7.44 16.00 -14.01
CA THR A 126 6.42 16.98 -14.41
C THR A 126 5.06 16.57 -13.88
N LYS A 127 4.21 17.52 -13.49
CA LYS A 127 2.83 17.21 -13.08
C LYS A 127 2.06 16.63 -14.27
N PRO A 128 1.38 15.49 -14.13
CA PRO A 128 0.59 14.93 -15.23
C PRO A 128 -0.68 15.79 -15.50
N PRO A 129 -1.19 15.78 -16.74
CA PRO A 129 -2.52 16.28 -17.04
C PRO A 129 -3.61 15.64 -16.17
N VAL A 130 -4.68 16.39 -15.89
CA VAL A 130 -5.83 15.86 -15.14
C VAL A 130 -6.50 14.75 -15.97
N GLY A 131 -6.71 13.59 -15.36
CA GLY A 131 -7.38 12.44 -15.98
C GLY A 131 -6.50 11.59 -16.90
N TYR A 132 -5.23 11.96 -17.12
CA TYR A 132 -4.32 11.17 -17.96
C TYR A 132 -2.86 11.37 -17.56
N ASP A 133 -2.21 10.31 -17.09
CA ASP A 133 -0.76 10.30 -16.83
C ASP A 133 -0.05 9.32 -17.77
N PRO A 134 0.60 9.81 -18.86
CA PRO A 134 1.34 8.95 -19.78
C PRO A 134 2.60 8.33 -19.16
N MET A 135 3.04 8.84 -18.00
CA MET A 135 4.21 8.35 -17.27
C MET A 135 3.82 7.54 -16.03
N ALA A 136 2.55 7.15 -15.88
CA ALA A 136 2.05 6.49 -14.67
C ALA A 136 2.88 5.24 -14.32
N MET A 137 3.12 4.37 -15.31
CA MET A 137 3.92 3.17 -15.13
C MET A 137 5.34 3.51 -14.66
N GLN A 138 6.00 4.44 -15.35
CA GLN A 138 7.37 4.85 -15.02
C GLN A 138 7.46 5.50 -13.64
N ARG A 139 6.44 6.23 -13.19
CA ARG A 139 6.37 6.74 -11.82
C ARG A 139 6.24 5.61 -10.79
N GLN A 140 5.44 4.59 -11.08
CA GLN A 140 5.36 3.40 -10.23
C GLN A 140 6.72 2.67 -10.15
N ILE A 141 7.41 2.49 -11.28
CA ILE A 141 8.75 1.90 -11.30
C ILE A 141 9.76 2.78 -10.55
N LYS A 142 9.68 4.11 -10.69
CA LYS A 142 10.53 5.03 -9.91
C LYS A 142 10.26 4.89 -8.41
N ARG A 143 8.99 4.78 -8.00
CA ARG A 143 8.59 4.56 -6.61
C ARG A 143 9.14 3.26 -6.05
N SER A 144 9.15 2.17 -6.84
CA SER A 144 9.72 0.90 -6.39
C SER A 144 11.22 0.99 -6.17
N ILE A 145 11.97 1.69 -7.04
CA ILE A 145 13.41 1.94 -6.87
C ILE A 145 13.68 2.70 -5.57
N GLU A 146 12.93 3.77 -5.31
CA GLU A 146 13.08 4.57 -4.09
C GLU A 146 12.79 3.77 -2.83
N LEU A 147 11.74 2.94 -2.85
CA LEU A 147 11.39 2.08 -1.72
C LEU A 147 12.44 1.00 -1.47
N ILE A 148 12.98 0.38 -2.51
CA ILE A 148 14.03 -0.63 -2.37
C ILE A 148 15.31 0.00 -1.80
N ASP A 149 15.69 1.19 -2.26
CA ASP A 149 16.83 1.94 -1.70
C ASP A 149 16.62 2.26 -0.22
N GLU A 150 15.41 2.67 0.16
CA GLU A 150 15.05 2.88 1.57
C GLU A 150 15.20 1.60 2.41
N ILE A 151 14.65 0.47 1.94
CA ILE A 151 14.73 -0.82 2.65
C ILE A 151 16.20 -1.25 2.82
N LEU A 152 17.00 -1.18 1.76
CA LEU A 152 18.41 -1.58 1.79
C LEU A 152 19.23 -0.67 2.73
N LYS A 153 19.00 0.65 2.71
CA LYS A 153 19.63 1.60 3.64
C LYS A 153 19.29 1.30 5.08
N GLN A 154 18.01 1.07 5.39
CA GLN A 154 17.59 0.72 6.74
C GLN A 154 18.21 -0.58 7.23
N ARG A 155 18.38 -1.58 6.36
CA ARG A 155 19.08 -2.83 6.72
C ARG A 155 20.56 -2.57 7.01
N TRP A 156 21.23 -1.82 6.14
CA TRP A 156 22.63 -1.43 6.34
C TRP A 156 22.84 -0.67 7.66
N GLU A 157 21.97 0.29 7.98
CA GLU A 157 22.04 1.06 9.23
C GLU A 157 21.81 0.20 10.49
N ARG A 158 20.96 -0.84 10.40
CA ARG A 158 20.74 -1.80 11.50
C ARG A 158 21.92 -2.75 11.69
N GLU A 159 22.57 -3.14 10.60
CA GLU A 159 23.72 -4.06 10.59
C GLU A 159 25.05 -3.35 10.82
N ALA A 160 25.13 -2.04 10.57
CA ALA A 160 26.32 -1.25 10.84
C ALA A 160 26.67 -1.32 12.34
N PRO A 161 27.91 -1.70 12.70
CA PRO A 161 28.32 -1.67 14.09
C PRO A 161 28.14 -0.23 14.60
N LYS A 162 27.41 -0.06 15.71
CA LYS A 162 27.42 1.17 16.50
C LYS A 162 28.86 1.38 16.99
N ASN A 163 29.71 1.96 16.16
CA ASN A 163 31.12 2.07 16.47
C ASN A 163 31.30 3.17 17.52
N SER A 164 31.54 2.69 18.74
CA SER A 164 32.38 3.27 19.79
C SER A 164 32.11 4.72 20.18
N GLU A 165 31.51 4.90 21.36
CA GLU A 165 31.93 5.99 22.24
C GLU A 165 33.47 5.97 22.32
N ILE A 166 34.10 6.89 21.60
CA ILE A 166 35.50 7.22 21.81
C ILE A 166 35.53 7.84 23.22
N LYS A 167 35.81 7.01 24.24
CA LYS A 167 36.23 7.52 25.54
C LYS A 167 37.61 8.10 25.34
N ASP A 168 37.63 9.42 25.20
CA ASP A 168 38.81 10.25 25.28
C ASP A 168 39.41 10.10 26.68
N ASN A 169 40.25 9.08 26.87
CA ASN A 169 41.08 8.93 28.05
C ASN A 169 42.40 9.65 27.79
N SER A 170 42.35 10.97 27.73
CA SER A 170 43.52 11.81 27.97
C SER A 170 43.87 11.73 29.47
N GLN A 171 44.58 10.67 29.86
CA GLN A 171 45.27 10.59 31.14
C GLN A 171 46.66 11.22 31.00
N THR A 172 46.80 12.39 31.62
CA THR A 172 47.93 12.82 32.48
C THR A 172 49.27 12.12 32.30
N GLU A 173 50.27 12.90 31.87
CA GLU A 173 51.59 12.99 32.51
C GLU A 173 51.99 14.46 32.66
#